data_AF-A0A2K5I792-F1
#
_entry.id   AF-A0A2K5I792-F1
#
_cell.length_a   1.000
_cell.length_b   1.000
_cell.length_c   1.000
_cell.angle_alpha   90.00
_cell.angle_beta   90.00
_cell.angle_gamma   90.00
#
_symmetry.space_group_name_H-M   'P 1'
#
loop_
_entity.id
_entity.type
_entity.pdbx_description
1 polymer ?
#
loop_
_entity_poly.entity_id
_entity_poly.type
_entity_poly.pdbx_seq_one_letter_code
_entity_poly.pdbx_strand_id
1 'polypeptide(L)'
;GTRTCAKLYDKSDPYYENCCKGAELSLEPGADLPYLPSNWANTVSSLVVAPRCELTVWSRQGKAGKTRKFSAGTYPRLEEYRRGILGNWSNAISALYCRCS
;
A
#
# COMPACT_ATOMS: atom_id res chain seq x y z
N GLY A 1 -20.87 4.62 8.50
CA GLY A 1 -19.97 4.66 7.33
C GLY A 1 -19.03 3.48 7.41
N THR A 2 -18.76 2.81 6.29
CA THR A 2 -17.75 1.74 6.23
C THR A 2 -16.40 2.34 6.63
N ARG A 3 -15.78 1.78 7.68
CA ARG A 3 -14.48 2.24 8.15
C ARG A 3 -13.45 1.84 7.10
N THR A 4 -12.65 2.75 6.56
CA THR A 4 -11.55 2.41 5.64
C THR A 4 -10.30 2.06 6.46
N CYS A 5 -9.61 0.99 6.09
CA CYS A 5 -8.36 0.57 6.73
C CYS A 5 -7.14 1.24 6.10
N ALA A 6 -7.08 1.23 4.76
CA ALA A 6 -6.07 1.94 4.01
C ALA A 6 -6.58 2.31 2.61
N LYS A 7 -5.97 3.32 2.00
CA LYS A 7 -6.15 3.67 0.60
C LYS A 7 -4.82 3.57 -0.12
N LEU A 8 -4.80 2.91 -1.27
CA LEU A 8 -3.65 2.80 -2.16
C LEU A 8 -3.86 3.66 -3.39
N TYR A 9 -2.79 4.23 -3.92
CA TYR A 9 -2.82 5.12 -5.08
C TYR A 9 -1.75 4.73 -6.09
N ASP A 10 -2.07 4.91 -7.38
CA ASP A 10 -1.17 4.63 -8.50
C ASP A 10 -0.14 5.73 -8.75
N LYS A 11 -0.34 6.93 -8.20
CA LYS A 11 0.59 8.07 -8.34
C LYS A 11 1.20 8.48 -7.00
N SER A 12 2.46 8.92 -7.09
CA SER A 12 3.22 9.58 -6.04
C SER A 12 3.57 11.00 -6.51
N ASP A 13 3.74 11.92 -5.56
CA ASP A 13 4.10 13.32 -5.85
C ASP A 13 5.37 13.70 -5.06
N PRO A 14 6.35 14.39 -5.67
CA PRO A 14 7.52 14.89 -4.95
C PRO A 14 7.16 15.86 -3.80
N TYR A 15 6.04 16.58 -3.92
CA TYR A 15 5.52 17.46 -2.87
C TYR A 15 4.53 16.69 -2.00
N TYR A 16 4.87 16.47 -0.73
CA TYR A 16 4.07 15.62 0.17
C TYR A 16 2.65 16.15 0.41
N GLU A 17 2.44 17.47 0.32
CA GLU A 17 1.12 18.10 0.42
C GLU A 17 0.17 17.74 -0.72
N ASN A 18 0.70 17.31 -1.86
CA ASN A 18 -0.08 16.84 -3.00
C ASN A 18 -0.42 15.35 -2.91
N CYS A 19 -0.01 14.66 -1.83
CA CYS A 19 -0.46 13.31 -1.60
C CYS A 19 -1.96 13.28 -1.27
N CYS A 20 -2.75 12.36 -1.79
CA CYS A 20 -2.41 11.29 -2.72
C CYS A 20 -3.43 11.34 -3.85
N LYS A 21 -2.99 11.07 -5.08
CA LYS A 21 -3.79 11.33 -6.29
C LYS A 21 -3.77 10.15 -7.25
N GLY A 22 -4.59 10.24 -8.29
CA GLY A 22 -4.74 9.22 -9.31
C GLY A 22 -5.86 8.24 -8.99
N ALA A 23 -5.74 7.02 -9.52
CA ALA A 23 -6.68 5.95 -9.21
C ALA A 23 -6.51 5.53 -7.74
N GLU A 24 -7.61 5.21 -7.07
CA GLU A 24 -7.59 4.76 -5.67
C GLU A 24 -8.17 3.35 -5.50
N LEU A 25 -7.54 2.56 -4.62
CA LEU A 25 -8.06 1.30 -4.11
C LEU A 25 -8.26 1.43 -2.61
N SER A 26 -9.52 1.45 -2.19
CA SER A 26 -9.90 1.50 -0.79
C SER A 26 -9.99 0.09 -0.21
N LEU A 27 -9.40 -0.11 0.96
CA LEU A 27 -9.38 -1.39 1.66
C LEU A 27 -10.25 -1.32 2.92
N GLU A 28 -11.06 -2.34 3.12
CA GLU A 28 -11.82 -2.51 4.35
C GLU A 28 -10.95 -3.10 5.49
N PRO A 29 -11.30 -2.87 6.76
CA PRO A 29 -10.69 -3.55 7.90
C PRO A 29 -10.80 -5.06 7.75
N GLY A 30 -9.67 -5.76 7.91
CA GLY A 30 -9.60 -7.20 7.70
C GLY A 30 -9.43 -7.61 6.24
N ALA A 31 -9.37 -6.67 5.29
CA ALA A 31 -9.16 -6.99 3.89
C ALA A 31 -7.86 -7.79 3.72
N ASP A 32 -8.01 -9.00 3.20
CA ASP A 32 -6.93 -9.94 2.94
C ASP A 32 -6.92 -10.29 1.46
N LEU A 33 -5.98 -9.70 0.72
CA LEU A 33 -5.87 -9.84 -0.72
C LEU A 33 -4.54 -10.51 -1.07
N PRO A 34 -4.48 -11.86 -1.13
CA PRO A 34 -3.32 -12.58 -1.65
C PRO A 34 -3.11 -12.31 -3.15
N TYR A 35 -4.14 -11.85 -3.86
CA TYR A 35 -4.10 -11.42 -5.25
C TYR A 35 -4.83 -10.08 -5.36
N LEU A 36 -4.13 -9.05 -5.84
CA LEU A 36 -4.76 -7.76 -6.14
C LEU A 36 -5.62 -7.84 -7.41
N PRO A 37 -6.59 -6.93 -7.59
CA PRO A 37 -7.22 -6.72 -8.88
C PRO A 37 -6.16 -6.54 -9.98
N SER A 38 -6.46 -6.99 -11.21
CA SER A 38 -5.46 -7.11 -12.28
C SER A 38 -4.72 -5.81 -12.62
N ASN A 39 -5.38 -4.65 -12.46
CA ASN A 39 -4.81 -3.33 -12.69
C ASN A 39 -4.00 -2.75 -11.52
N TRP A 40 -3.96 -3.45 -10.38
CA TRP A 40 -3.33 -2.97 -9.13
C TRP A 40 -2.05 -3.71 -8.74
N ALA A 41 -1.80 -4.90 -9.31
CA ALA A 41 -0.56 -5.61 -9.07
C ALA A 41 0.64 -4.79 -9.60
N ASN A 42 1.59 -4.46 -8.71
CA ASN A 42 2.77 -3.66 -9.02
C ASN A 42 2.45 -2.24 -9.53
N THR A 43 1.32 -1.66 -9.10
CA THR A 43 0.88 -0.31 -9.52
C THR A 43 0.98 0.74 -8.42
N VAL A 44 0.95 0.31 -7.16
CA VAL A 44 0.86 1.22 -6.02
C VAL A 44 2.17 1.99 -5.86
N SER A 45 2.11 3.32 -5.84
CA SER A 45 3.26 4.21 -5.65
C SER A 45 3.12 5.16 -4.46
N SER A 46 1.90 5.34 -3.92
CA SER A 46 1.66 6.00 -2.62
C SER A 46 0.49 5.36 -1.87
N LEU A 47 0.43 5.53 -0.54
CA LEU A 47 -0.65 4.97 0.28
C LEU A 47 -0.93 5.76 1.56
N VAL A 48 -2.13 5.58 2.11
CA VAL A 48 -2.57 6.11 3.40
C VAL A 48 -3.12 4.98 4.24
N VAL A 49 -2.66 4.83 5.47
CA VAL A 49 -3.16 3.87 6.44
C VAL A 49 -3.92 4.62 7.53
N ALA A 50 -5.16 4.20 7.80
CA ALA A 50 -6.03 4.87 8.74
C ALA A 50 -5.51 4.77 10.20
N PRO A 51 -5.92 5.69 11.09
CA PRO A 51 -5.59 5.61 12.51
C PRO A 51 -6.03 4.28 13.13
N ARG A 52 -5.17 3.71 13.98
CA ARG A 52 -5.36 2.39 14.61
C ARG A 52 -5.45 1.23 13.61
N CYS A 53 -4.92 1.41 12.40
CA CYS A 53 -4.80 0.36 11.41
C CYS A 53 -3.34 0.19 10.98
N GLU A 54 -3.10 -0.95 10.34
CA GLU A 54 -1.81 -1.38 9.85
C GLU A 54 -2.00 -2.15 8.54
N LEU A 55 -1.15 -1.85 7.57
CA LEU A 55 -1.13 -2.51 6.28
C LEU A 55 0.15 -3.33 6.14
N THR A 56 0.02 -4.64 5.99
CA THR A 56 1.11 -5.52 5.60
C THR A 56 1.03 -5.77 4.10
N VAL A 57 2.16 -5.65 3.41
CA VAL A 57 2.27 -5.84 1.96
C VAL A 57 3.36 -6.84 1.60
N TRP A 58 3.18 -7.50 0.47
CA TRP A 58 4.12 -8.47 -0.08
C TRP A 58 4.46 -8.16 -1.53
N SER A 59 5.71 -8.45 -1.89
CA SER A 59 6.22 -8.14 -3.22
C SER A 59 5.90 -9.18 -4.29
N ARG A 60 5.29 -10.31 -3.92
CA ARG A 60 4.79 -11.33 -4.84
C ARG A 60 3.38 -11.74 -4.41
N GLN A 61 2.59 -12.17 -5.38
CA GLN A 61 1.27 -12.73 -5.16
C GLN A 61 1.32 -13.94 -4.21
N GLY A 62 0.18 -14.27 -3.61
CA GLY A 62 0.08 -15.34 -2.63
C GLY A 62 0.80 -15.03 -1.32
N LYS A 63 1.00 -13.74 -0.99
CA LYS A 63 1.74 -13.26 0.20
C LYS A 63 3.17 -13.79 0.28
N ALA A 64 3.87 -13.81 -0.85
CA ALA A 64 5.24 -14.30 -0.95
C ALA A 64 6.27 -13.18 -1.18
N GLY A 65 7.56 -13.53 -1.14
CA GLY A 65 8.65 -12.61 -1.42
C GLY A 65 9.00 -11.71 -0.24
N LYS A 66 9.35 -10.45 -0.51
CA LYS A 66 9.67 -9.48 0.55
C LYS A 66 8.39 -8.94 1.16
N THR A 67 8.41 -8.65 2.45
CA THR A 67 7.28 -8.15 3.21
C THR A 67 7.62 -6.81 3.85
N ARG A 68 6.65 -5.90 3.93
CA ARG A 68 6.76 -4.66 4.69
C ARG A 68 5.45 -4.36 5.41
N LYS A 69 5.58 -3.77 6.58
CA LYS A 69 4.49 -3.25 7.40
C LYS A 69 4.48 -1.73 7.32
N PHE A 70 3.31 -1.15 7.09
CA PHE A 70 3.03 0.28 7.16
C PHE A 70 2.06 0.53 8.32
N SER A 71 2.50 1.35 9.28
CA SER A 71 1.66 1.79 10.40
C SER A 71 0.69 2.89 9.94
N ALA A 72 -0.21 3.32 10.82
CA ALA A 72 -1.06 4.48 10.56
C ALA A 72 -0.23 5.71 10.11
N GLY A 73 -0.66 6.36 9.02
CA GLY A 73 0.02 7.51 8.45
C GLY A 73 -0.11 7.61 6.94
N THR A 74 0.46 8.67 6.39
CA THR A 74 0.53 8.93 4.94
C THR A 74 1.93 8.60 4.43
N TYR A 75 1.99 7.90 3.31
CA TYR A 75 3.22 7.44 2.66
C TYR A 75 3.23 7.95 1.22
N PRO A 76 3.66 9.20 0.98
CA PRO A 76 3.52 9.85 -0.32
C PRO A 76 4.34 9.26 -1.46
N ARG A 77 5.44 8.61 -1.13
CA ARG A 77 6.43 8.14 -2.10
C ARG A 77 7.00 6.81 -1.69
N LEU A 78 6.48 5.74 -2.25
CA LEU A 78 6.99 4.39 -1.98
C LEU A 78 8.43 4.18 -2.47
N GLU A 79 8.96 5.10 -3.28
CA GLU A 79 10.34 5.15 -3.74
C GLU A 79 11.35 5.31 -2.60
N GLU A 80 10.95 5.97 -1.52
CA GLU A 80 11.79 6.24 -0.35
C GLU A 80 11.93 5.02 0.57
N TYR A 81 11.09 4.00 0.34
CA TYR A 81 11.03 2.81 1.16
C TYR A 81 11.76 1.67 0.46
N ARG A 82 12.99 1.39 0.91
CA ARG A 82 13.82 0.31 0.34
C ARG A 82 13.16 -1.06 0.44
N ARG A 83 13.37 -1.89 -0.61
CA ARG A 83 12.92 -3.29 -0.70
C ARG A 83 14.14 -4.21 -0.82
N GLY A 84 14.94 -4.28 0.24
CA GLY A 84 16.23 -4.97 0.24
C GLY A 84 17.36 -4.10 -0.31
N ILE A 85 18.37 -4.72 -0.90
CA ILE A 85 19.57 -4.04 -1.43
C ILE A 85 19.28 -3.35 -2.77
N LEU A 86 18.45 -3.97 -3.62
CA LEU A 86 18.07 -3.45 -4.93
C LEU A 86 16.58 -3.10 -4.93
N GLY A 87 16.28 -1.83 -5.19
CA GLY A 87 14.92 -1.33 -5.41
C GLY A 87 14.18 -0.84 -4.16
N ASN A 88 12.95 -0.39 -4.41
CA ASN A 88 12.06 0.20 -3.42
C ASN A 88 10.66 -0.43 -3.51
N TRP A 89 9.71 0.10 -2.74
CA TRP A 89 8.34 -0.40 -2.67
C TRP A 89 7.39 0.24 -3.68
N SER A 90 7.83 1.25 -4.43
CA SER A 90 7.04 1.83 -5.53
C SER A 90 6.84 0.78 -6.61
N ASN A 91 5.60 0.62 -7.05
CA ASN A 91 5.19 -0.32 -8.10
C ASN A 91 5.63 -1.77 -7.80
N ALA A 92 5.64 -2.16 -6.52
CA ALA A 92 6.16 -3.46 -6.09
C ALA A 92 5.21 -4.25 -5.20
N ILE A 93 4.03 -3.72 -4.86
CA ILE A 93 3.04 -4.41 -4.03
C ILE A 93 2.21 -5.34 -4.90
N SER A 94 2.15 -6.62 -4.54
CA SER A 94 1.42 -7.66 -5.26
C SER A 94 0.40 -8.42 -4.41
N ALA A 95 0.48 -8.30 -3.08
CA ALA A 95 -0.50 -8.84 -2.13
C ALA A 95 -0.50 -7.99 -0.86
N LEU A 96 -1.60 -8.03 -0.10
CA LEU A 96 -1.76 -7.23 1.11
C LEU A 96 -2.70 -7.85 2.14
N TYR A 97 -2.59 -7.33 3.36
CA TYR A 97 -3.49 -7.60 4.47
C TYR A 97 -3.59 -6.34 5.32
N CYS A 98 -4.81 -5.87 5.56
CA CYS A 98 -5.07 -4.67 6.34
C CYS A 98 -5.79 -5.03 7.64
N ARG A 99 -5.20 -4.67 8.78
CA ARG A 99 -5.73 -4.95 10.13
C ARG A 99 -6.02 -3.64 10.85
N CYS A 100 -7.16 -3.56 11.53
CA CYS A 100 -7.46 -2.46 12.45
C CYS A 100 -7.72 -2.97 13.88
N SER A 101 -7.43 -2.13 14.87
CA SER A 101 -7.73 -2.32 16.30
C SER A 101 -8.70 -1.28 16.85
#